data_AF-A0A820DWW4-F1
#
_entry.id   AF-A0A820DWW4-F1
#
_cell.length_a   1.000
_cell.length_b   1.000
_cell.length_c   1.000
_cell.angle_alpha   90.00
_cell.angle_beta   90.00
_cell.angle_gamma   90.00
#
_symmetry.space_group_name_H-M   'P 1'
#
loop_
_entity.id
_entity.type
_entity.pdbx_description
1 polymer ?
#
loop_
_entity_poly.entity_id
_entity_poly.type
_entity_poly.pdbx_seq_one_letter_code
_entity_poly.pdbx_strand_id
1 'polypeptide(L)'
;MEWDGFKGTHFSFLSTLCQLANKTVTDAIHRFGIQSFITLNVTTETSFNIQLHIIVNEFAQSFITNFDLLIQTVQLLTQTDQPYTIHYNALLFYLTTQEEINGAQYARVGFQFTGPTNAETNSITCICATDPHCQIPVLDPVNTTILSDGYQFSEVIGSMQSCYVVDSVLLSTLECYYSHSCVSILYKYINKSMSIIDIGLSYFDVNILVNDSASTRFPPNTSLSTIVKALLIEEWNQVFSFDQYYEQCAPSKCTYSQEIHTTDFLGIIIFVISIIGGLIAGVRLIASLLIKMIAVLWEIKRRPKIPQQPTSSISFSRIKQTIFKLIKLLPTILFNLNIFSRRTFGGHFHSDKAKYFGQLSTRLYIILLIITMIILTLYNVIQSRIIIKIFDKPDIDIYNSLLLTHSDTLQCRCSSISSTYNYFVQIQPVFH
;
A
#
# COMPACT_ATOMS: atom_id res chain seq x y z
N MET A 1 -21.79 -51.10 -20.81
CA MET A 1 -22.68 -49.92 -20.94
C MET A 1 -22.40 -48.87 -19.84
N GLU A 2 -21.90 -49.24 -18.65
CA GLU A 2 -21.60 -48.28 -17.55
C GLU A 2 -20.49 -47.25 -17.85
N TRP A 3 -19.62 -47.55 -18.81
CA TRP A 3 -18.45 -46.73 -19.17
C TRP A 3 -18.74 -45.52 -20.07
N ASP A 4 -19.85 -45.52 -20.80
CA ASP A 4 -20.17 -44.45 -21.76
C ASP A 4 -20.86 -43.24 -21.07
N GLY A 5 -21.59 -43.47 -19.95
CA GLY A 5 -22.20 -42.41 -19.13
C GLY A 5 -21.22 -41.62 -18.26
N PHE A 6 -20.18 -42.29 -17.75
CA PHE A 6 -19.11 -41.69 -16.92
C PHE A 6 -18.37 -40.57 -17.66
N LYS A 7 -18.13 -40.75 -18.96
CA LYS A 7 -17.26 -39.87 -19.74
C LYS A 7 -17.96 -38.59 -20.15
N GLY A 8 -19.20 -38.67 -20.65
CA GLY A 8 -19.99 -37.48 -20.98
C GLY A 8 -20.28 -36.59 -19.76
N THR A 9 -20.53 -37.21 -18.60
CA THR A 9 -20.79 -36.48 -17.35
C THR A 9 -19.54 -35.83 -16.77
N HIS A 10 -18.37 -36.49 -16.86
CA HIS A 10 -17.09 -35.92 -16.44
C HIS A 10 -16.74 -34.64 -17.22
N PHE A 11 -16.80 -34.66 -18.55
CA PHE A 11 -16.51 -33.48 -19.38
C PHE A 11 -17.55 -32.36 -19.20
N SER A 12 -18.82 -32.72 -19.11
CA SER A 12 -19.89 -31.75 -18.87
C SER A 12 -19.71 -31.05 -17.51
N PHE A 13 -19.31 -31.79 -16.48
CA PHE A 13 -19.08 -31.22 -15.15
C PHE A 13 -17.85 -30.30 -15.15
N LEU A 14 -16.73 -30.73 -15.74
CA LEU A 14 -15.53 -29.89 -15.87
C LEU A 14 -15.82 -28.59 -16.64
N SER A 15 -16.54 -28.68 -17.77
CA SER A 15 -16.97 -27.49 -18.52
C SER A 15 -17.85 -26.56 -17.68
N THR A 16 -18.72 -27.11 -16.84
CA THR A 16 -19.59 -26.32 -15.95
C THR A 16 -18.77 -25.61 -14.88
N LEU A 17 -17.76 -26.28 -14.32
CA LEU A 17 -16.82 -25.67 -13.36
C LEU A 17 -16.04 -24.52 -14.00
N CYS A 18 -15.54 -24.69 -15.23
CA CYS A 18 -14.83 -23.62 -15.94
C CYS A 18 -15.72 -22.41 -16.20
N GLN A 19 -16.97 -22.62 -16.63
CA GLN A 19 -17.93 -21.54 -16.83
C GLN A 19 -18.28 -20.83 -15.52
N LEU A 20 -18.46 -21.60 -14.44
CA LEU A 20 -18.74 -21.05 -13.11
C LEU A 20 -17.55 -20.23 -12.58
N ALA A 21 -16.32 -20.72 -12.73
CA ALA A 21 -15.12 -20.00 -12.31
C ALA A 21 -14.95 -18.70 -13.10
N ASN A 22 -15.05 -18.75 -14.43
CA ASN A 22 -14.96 -17.56 -15.28
C ASN A 22 -16.02 -16.51 -14.90
N LYS A 23 -17.28 -16.93 -14.76
CA LYS A 23 -18.36 -16.02 -14.34
C LYS A 23 -18.11 -15.43 -12.95
N THR A 24 -17.73 -16.27 -11.98
CA THR A 24 -17.42 -15.84 -10.61
C THR A 24 -16.32 -14.78 -10.59
N VAL A 25 -15.24 -15.01 -11.35
CA VAL A 25 -14.10 -14.09 -11.44
C VAL A 25 -14.47 -12.80 -12.16
N THR A 26 -15.20 -12.89 -13.28
CA THR A 26 -15.65 -11.71 -14.03
C THR A 26 -16.58 -10.82 -13.20
N ASP A 27 -17.56 -11.43 -12.51
CA ASP A 27 -18.48 -10.71 -11.61
C ASP A 27 -17.71 -10.08 -10.43
N ALA A 28 -16.70 -10.79 -9.91
CA ALA A 28 -15.84 -10.30 -8.83
C ALA A 28 -15.01 -9.07 -9.25
N ILE A 29 -14.35 -9.14 -10.41
CA ILE A 29 -13.55 -8.03 -10.96
C ILE A 29 -14.45 -6.82 -11.22
N HIS A 30 -15.65 -7.03 -11.78
CA HIS A 30 -16.60 -5.94 -11.96
C HIS A 30 -17.01 -5.29 -10.63
N ARG A 31 -17.32 -6.09 -9.60
CA ARG A 31 -17.66 -5.60 -8.26
C ARG A 31 -16.50 -4.88 -7.58
N PHE A 32 -15.26 -5.35 -7.77
CA PHE A 32 -14.07 -4.65 -7.31
C PHE A 32 -13.91 -3.31 -8.03
N GLY A 33 -14.07 -3.30 -9.35
CA GLY A 33 -13.94 -2.11 -10.18
C GLY A 33 -14.86 -0.97 -9.75
N ILE A 34 -16.09 -1.23 -9.29
CA ILE A 34 -17.03 -0.21 -8.81
C ILE A 34 -16.76 0.30 -7.39
N GLN A 35 -15.89 -0.37 -6.63
CA GLN A 35 -15.46 0.12 -5.33
C GLN A 35 -14.56 1.35 -5.47
N SER A 36 -14.39 2.09 -4.39
CA SER A 36 -13.63 3.34 -4.39
C SER A 36 -12.36 3.26 -3.55
N PHE A 37 -11.29 3.79 -4.10
CA PHE A 37 -10.07 4.15 -3.39
C PHE A 37 -10.25 5.52 -2.74
N ILE A 38 -10.04 5.60 -1.41
CA ILE A 38 -10.36 6.79 -0.62
C ILE A 38 -9.07 7.48 -0.20
N THR A 39 -8.84 8.70 -0.70
CA THR A 39 -7.68 9.51 -0.37
C THR A 39 -8.05 10.97 -0.23
N LEU A 40 -7.66 11.60 0.88
CA LEU A 40 -7.86 13.04 1.09
C LEU A 40 -6.83 13.88 0.32
N ASN A 41 -5.61 13.39 0.26
CA ASN A 41 -4.50 14.01 -0.44
C ASN A 41 -3.97 13.06 -1.52
N VAL A 42 -3.38 13.62 -2.58
CA VAL A 42 -2.66 12.86 -3.61
C VAL A 42 -1.59 12.01 -2.91
N THR A 43 -1.65 10.70 -3.10
CA THR A 43 -0.61 9.78 -2.65
C THR A 43 0.57 9.81 -3.60
N THR A 44 1.76 9.47 -3.12
CA THR A 44 2.91 9.28 -4.03
C THR A 44 2.67 8.04 -4.90
N GLU A 45 3.23 8.02 -6.11
CA GLU A 45 3.13 6.87 -7.02
C GLU A 45 3.61 5.57 -6.37
N THR A 46 4.70 5.63 -5.60
CA THR A 46 5.21 4.47 -4.84
C THR A 46 4.21 3.96 -3.81
N SER A 47 3.58 4.87 -3.03
CA SER A 47 2.61 4.48 -2.02
C SER A 47 1.31 3.98 -2.65
N PHE A 48 0.88 4.59 -3.75
CA PHE A 48 -0.24 4.16 -4.56
C PHE A 48 -0.05 2.72 -5.06
N ASN A 49 1.09 2.43 -5.71
CA ASN A 49 1.39 1.09 -6.23
C ASN A 49 1.47 0.04 -5.11
N ILE A 50 2.12 0.35 -4.00
CA ILE A 50 2.21 -0.57 -2.85
C ILE A 50 0.81 -0.86 -2.27
N GLN A 51 0.00 0.18 -2.03
CA GLN A 51 -1.35 0.01 -1.48
C GLN A 51 -2.23 -0.81 -2.42
N LEU A 52 -2.21 -0.52 -3.73
CA LEU A 52 -3.01 -1.26 -4.70
C LEU A 52 -2.57 -2.71 -4.85
N HIS A 53 -1.27 -3.00 -4.85
CA HIS A 53 -0.78 -4.38 -4.86
C HIS A 53 -1.31 -5.18 -3.67
N ILE A 54 -1.31 -4.58 -2.47
CA ILE A 54 -1.84 -5.23 -1.27
C ILE A 54 -3.35 -5.46 -1.42
N ILE A 55 -4.10 -4.43 -1.80
CA ILE A 55 -5.56 -4.49 -1.96
C ILE A 55 -5.97 -5.54 -3.00
N VAL A 56 -5.33 -5.58 -4.16
CA VAL A 56 -5.66 -6.55 -5.23
C VAL A 56 -5.25 -7.97 -4.84
N ASN A 57 -4.12 -8.14 -4.14
CA ASN A 57 -3.72 -9.45 -3.64
C ASN A 57 -4.69 -9.98 -2.57
N GLU A 58 -5.12 -9.14 -1.62
CA GLU A 58 -6.13 -9.50 -0.62
C GLU A 58 -7.47 -9.85 -1.29
N PHE A 59 -7.88 -9.06 -2.28
CA PHE A 59 -9.04 -9.37 -3.12
C PHE A 59 -8.91 -10.78 -3.74
N ALA A 60 -7.82 -11.07 -4.46
CA ALA A 60 -7.62 -12.36 -5.12
C ALA A 60 -7.64 -13.53 -4.13
N GLN A 61 -6.95 -13.41 -2.99
CA GLN A 61 -6.90 -14.46 -1.96
C GLN A 61 -8.26 -14.72 -1.32
N SER A 62 -9.06 -13.67 -1.08
CA SER A 62 -10.40 -13.82 -0.53
C SER A 62 -11.30 -14.64 -1.47
N PHE A 63 -11.22 -14.40 -2.78
CA PHE A 63 -11.99 -15.16 -3.77
C PHE A 63 -11.58 -16.62 -3.86
N ILE A 64 -10.27 -16.89 -3.89
CA ILE A 64 -9.74 -18.27 -3.88
C ILE A 64 -10.27 -19.02 -2.65
N THR A 65 -10.18 -18.40 -1.47
CA THR A 65 -10.63 -19.02 -0.21
C THR A 65 -12.13 -19.30 -0.20
N ASN A 66 -12.95 -18.33 -0.63
CA ASN A 66 -14.40 -18.49 -0.68
C ASN A 66 -14.83 -19.57 -1.69
N PHE A 67 -14.13 -19.67 -2.82
CA PHE A 67 -14.43 -20.67 -3.83
C PHE A 67 -14.02 -22.08 -3.37
N ASP A 68 -12.86 -22.23 -2.74
CA ASP A 68 -12.45 -23.51 -2.12
C ASP A 68 -13.49 -23.98 -1.09
N LEU A 69 -13.96 -23.08 -0.22
CA LEU A 69 -15.02 -23.40 0.74
C LEU A 69 -16.31 -23.87 0.05
N LEU A 70 -16.70 -23.24 -1.06
CA LEU A 70 -17.85 -23.64 -1.85
C LEU A 70 -17.67 -25.05 -2.43
N ILE A 71 -16.51 -25.36 -3.02
CA ILE A 71 -16.20 -26.69 -3.56
C ILE A 71 -16.23 -27.75 -2.45
N GLN A 72 -15.61 -27.49 -1.30
CA GLN A 72 -15.65 -28.41 -0.15
C GLN A 72 -17.08 -28.64 0.34
N THR A 73 -17.90 -27.59 0.38
CA THR A 73 -19.31 -27.69 0.77
C THR A 73 -20.09 -28.57 -0.23
N VAL A 74 -19.87 -28.39 -1.53
CA VAL A 74 -20.50 -29.23 -2.57
C VAL A 74 -20.08 -30.69 -2.43
N GLN A 75 -18.79 -30.98 -2.19
CA GLN A 75 -18.32 -32.35 -1.97
C GLN A 75 -18.99 -32.98 -0.75
N LEU A 76 -19.00 -32.28 0.40
CA LEU A 76 -19.61 -32.77 1.63
C LEU A 76 -21.12 -33.02 1.49
N LEU A 77 -21.85 -32.10 0.84
CA LEU A 77 -23.27 -32.28 0.55
C LEU A 77 -23.50 -33.48 -0.36
N THR A 78 -22.68 -33.64 -1.40
CA THR A 78 -22.79 -34.78 -2.33
C THR A 78 -22.57 -36.11 -1.61
N GLN A 79 -21.59 -36.18 -0.71
CA GLN A 79 -21.28 -37.38 0.07
C GLN A 79 -22.33 -37.70 1.13
N THR A 80 -22.92 -36.68 1.75
CA THR A 80 -23.89 -36.84 2.85
C THR A 80 -25.30 -37.12 2.33
N ASP A 81 -25.78 -36.30 1.40
CA ASP A 81 -27.16 -36.38 0.92
C ASP A 81 -27.34 -37.48 -0.14
N GLN A 82 -26.24 -37.95 -0.74
CA GLN A 82 -26.22 -38.96 -1.81
C GLN A 82 -27.38 -38.74 -2.81
N PRO A 83 -27.52 -37.52 -3.38
CA PRO A 83 -28.70 -37.17 -4.15
C PRO A 83 -28.86 -38.12 -5.33
N TYR A 84 -30.11 -38.46 -5.61
CA TYR A 84 -30.47 -39.47 -6.62
C TYR A 84 -29.92 -39.10 -8.01
N THR A 85 -28.73 -39.62 -8.33
CA THR A 85 -28.12 -39.62 -9.65
C THR A 85 -28.22 -41.03 -10.20
N ILE A 86 -28.96 -41.17 -11.31
CA ILE A 86 -29.42 -42.43 -11.89
C ILE A 86 -28.27 -43.43 -12.20
N HIS A 87 -27.02 -42.99 -12.20
CA HIS A 87 -25.86 -43.81 -12.56
C HIS A 87 -24.79 -43.99 -11.46
N TYR A 88 -24.86 -43.25 -10.33
CA TYR A 88 -23.78 -43.24 -9.32
C TYR A 88 -24.27 -43.14 -7.87
N ASN A 89 -25.54 -43.45 -7.61
CA ASN A 89 -26.01 -43.57 -6.23
C ASN A 89 -25.40 -44.79 -5.56
N ALA A 90 -24.96 -44.67 -4.31
CA ALA A 90 -24.54 -45.80 -3.49
C ALA A 90 -25.54 -46.98 -3.48
N LEU A 91 -26.83 -46.71 -3.76
CA LEU A 91 -27.90 -47.68 -3.96
C LEU A 91 -28.68 -47.41 -5.26
N LEU A 92 -28.64 -48.36 -6.19
CA LEU A 92 -29.51 -48.41 -7.35
C LEU A 92 -30.74 -49.28 -7.05
N PHE A 93 -31.93 -48.72 -7.28
CA PHE A 93 -33.18 -49.48 -7.26
C PHE A 93 -33.52 -49.93 -8.67
N TYR A 94 -33.75 -51.22 -8.87
CA TYR A 94 -34.18 -51.77 -10.14
C TYR A 94 -35.40 -52.66 -9.94
N LEU A 95 -36.35 -52.56 -10.87
CA LEU A 95 -37.53 -53.41 -10.90
C LEU A 95 -37.22 -54.59 -11.81
N THR A 96 -37.18 -55.80 -11.25
CA THR A 96 -37.15 -57.03 -12.05
C THR A 96 -38.52 -57.65 -12.06
N THR A 97 -39.07 -57.88 -13.25
CA THR A 97 -40.26 -58.70 -13.47
C THR A 97 -39.83 -60.15 -13.66
N GLN A 98 -39.53 -60.85 -12.57
CA GLN A 98 -39.29 -62.29 -12.64
C GLN A 98 -39.72 -62.95 -11.34
N GLU A 99 -40.98 -63.35 -11.29
CA GLU A 99 -41.41 -64.63 -10.72
C GLU A 99 -42.87 -64.87 -11.13
N GLU A 100 -43.10 -65.85 -11.98
CA GLU A 100 -44.44 -66.30 -12.37
C GLU A 100 -44.83 -67.43 -11.41
N ILE A 101 -45.29 -67.06 -10.21
CA ILE A 101 -45.87 -68.03 -9.29
C ILE A 101 -47.38 -68.03 -9.57
N ASN A 102 -47.89 -69.14 -10.10
CA ASN A 102 -49.32 -69.34 -10.41
C ASN A 102 -49.93 -68.30 -11.40
N GLY A 103 -49.18 -67.85 -12.41
CA GLY A 103 -49.69 -66.95 -13.46
C GLY A 103 -49.91 -65.50 -13.03
N ALA A 104 -49.50 -65.12 -11.82
CA ALA A 104 -49.44 -63.73 -11.37
C ALA A 104 -48.01 -63.19 -11.57
N GLN A 105 -47.89 -62.03 -12.21
CA GLN A 105 -46.62 -61.32 -12.33
C GLN A 105 -46.39 -60.46 -11.07
N TYR A 106 -45.27 -60.69 -10.39
CA TYR A 106 -44.83 -59.85 -9.29
C TYR A 106 -43.64 -58.99 -9.72
N ALA A 107 -43.70 -57.70 -9.41
CA ALA A 107 -42.55 -56.81 -9.54
C ALA A 107 -41.69 -56.97 -8.27
N ARG A 108 -40.46 -57.45 -8.44
CA ARG A 108 -39.48 -57.45 -7.35
C ARG A 108 -38.67 -56.17 -7.42
N VAL A 109 -38.67 -55.42 -6.32
CA VAL A 109 -37.75 -54.30 -6.12
C VAL A 109 -36.43 -54.91 -5.66
N GLY A 110 -35.44 -54.92 -6.56
CA GLY A 110 -34.05 -55.23 -6.23
C GLY A 110 -33.32 -53.96 -5.81
N PHE A 111 -32.33 -54.13 -4.94
CA PHE A 111 -31.35 -53.09 -4.64
C PHE A 111 -29.96 -53.60 -5.01
N GLN A 112 -29.16 -52.75 -5.62
CA GLN A 112 -27.76 -53.02 -5.94
C GLN A 112 -26.92 -51.91 -5.33
N PHE A 113 -25.94 -52.30 -4.50
CA PHE A 113 -24.90 -51.37 -4.10
C PHE A 113 -24.08 -51.01 -5.32
N THR A 114 -23.85 -49.71 -5.52
CA THR A 114 -22.95 -49.28 -6.58
C THR A 114 -21.62 -48.85 -5.97
N GLY A 115 -20.60 -48.96 -6.80
CA GLY A 115 -19.31 -48.40 -6.55
C GLY A 115 -18.43 -48.62 -7.76
N PRO A 116 -17.22 -48.04 -7.75
CA PRO A 116 -16.24 -48.28 -8.78
C PRO A 116 -16.04 -49.79 -9.00
N THR A 117 -16.14 -50.23 -10.25
CA THR A 117 -16.05 -51.65 -10.63
C THR A 117 -14.68 -51.94 -11.22
N ASN A 118 -14.09 -53.06 -10.83
CA ASN A 118 -12.89 -53.54 -11.52
C ASN A 118 -13.29 -54.04 -12.92
N ALA A 119 -12.69 -53.43 -13.95
CA ALA A 119 -13.00 -53.75 -15.35
C ALA A 119 -12.60 -55.19 -15.75
N GLU A 120 -11.64 -55.82 -15.06
CA GLU A 120 -11.19 -57.19 -15.33
C GLU A 120 -12.17 -58.25 -14.81
N THR A 121 -12.70 -58.05 -13.60
CA THR A 121 -13.52 -59.04 -12.90
C THR A 121 -15.01 -58.70 -12.90
N ASN A 122 -15.39 -57.50 -13.35
CA ASN A 122 -16.71 -56.89 -13.15
C ASN A 122 -17.19 -56.92 -11.68
N SER A 123 -16.28 -57.12 -10.72
CA SER A 123 -16.60 -57.10 -9.31
C SER A 123 -16.51 -55.67 -8.78
N ILE A 124 -17.48 -55.28 -7.97
CA ILE A 124 -17.43 -54.02 -7.21
C ILE A 124 -16.18 -54.06 -6.32
N THR A 125 -15.24 -53.16 -6.57
CA THR A 125 -13.99 -53.06 -5.80
C THR A 125 -14.23 -52.53 -4.39
N CYS A 126 -15.29 -51.74 -4.23
CA CYS A 126 -15.68 -51.08 -2.99
C CYS A 126 -17.12 -50.55 -3.08
N ILE A 127 -17.78 -50.40 -1.94
CA ILE A 127 -19.18 -49.98 -1.87
C ILE A 127 -19.25 -48.54 -1.37
N CYS A 128 -19.84 -47.65 -2.17
CA CYS A 128 -19.91 -46.21 -1.88
C CYS A 128 -20.78 -45.86 -0.66
N ALA A 129 -21.69 -46.76 -0.26
CA ALA A 129 -22.48 -46.60 0.95
C ALA A 129 -21.64 -46.75 2.24
N THR A 130 -20.58 -47.55 2.18
CA THR A 130 -19.71 -47.85 3.34
C THR A 130 -18.38 -47.12 3.28
N ASP A 131 -17.90 -46.84 2.07
CA ASP A 131 -16.66 -46.10 1.82
C ASP A 131 -16.92 -45.01 0.75
N PRO A 132 -17.28 -43.78 1.17
CA PRO A 132 -17.54 -42.69 0.24
C PRO A 132 -16.27 -42.16 -0.44
N HIS A 133 -15.09 -42.49 0.08
CA HIS A 133 -13.80 -42.06 -0.47
C HIS A 133 -13.24 -43.08 -1.47
N CYS A 134 -14.01 -44.12 -1.81
CA CYS A 134 -13.50 -45.10 -2.72
C CYS A 134 -13.24 -44.53 -4.12
N GLN A 135 -12.08 -44.90 -4.67
CA GLN A 135 -11.61 -44.49 -5.97
C GLN A 135 -10.80 -45.60 -6.63
N ILE A 136 -10.85 -45.68 -7.95
CA ILE A 136 -10.03 -46.56 -8.79
C ILE A 136 -9.57 -45.78 -10.03
N PRO A 137 -8.42 -46.15 -10.62
CA PRO A 137 -8.03 -45.60 -11.92
C PRO A 137 -9.00 -46.05 -13.01
N VAL A 138 -9.19 -45.18 -14.00
CA VAL A 138 -10.00 -45.46 -15.19
C VAL A 138 -9.20 -46.40 -16.11
N LEU A 139 -9.77 -47.56 -16.44
CA LEU A 139 -9.18 -48.57 -17.32
C LEU A 139 -9.79 -48.58 -18.73
N ASP A 140 -8.96 -48.62 -19.77
CA ASP A 140 -9.32 -48.78 -21.19
C ASP A 140 -8.90 -50.17 -21.73
N PRO A 141 -9.78 -50.93 -22.40
CA PRO A 141 -9.41 -52.19 -23.02
C PRO A 141 -8.43 -52.00 -24.20
N VAL A 142 -7.23 -52.55 -24.06
CA VAL A 142 -6.16 -52.58 -25.06
C VAL A 142 -6.37 -53.78 -25.97
N ASN A 143 -6.72 -53.54 -27.24
CA ASN A 143 -6.99 -54.54 -28.29
C ASN A 143 -8.25 -55.41 -28.08
N THR A 144 -9.29 -55.13 -28.87
CA THR A 144 -10.55 -55.91 -28.90
C THR A 144 -10.47 -57.21 -29.71
N THR A 145 -9.28 -57.67 -30.07
CA THR A 145 -9.13 -59.01 -30.67
C THR A 145 -9.27 -60.02 -29.55
N ILE A 146 -10.40 -60.72 -29.53
CA ILE A 146 -10.74 -61.78 -28.57
C ILE A 146 -9.63 -62.83 -28.60
N LEU A 147 -8.65 -62.68 -27.72
CA LEU A 147 -7.76 -63.76 -27.35
C LEU A 147 -8.42 -64.49 -26.20
N SER A 148 -8.33 -65.81 -26.24
CA SER A 148 -8.96 -66.77 -25.34
C SER A 148 -8.61 -66.62 -23.84
N ASP A 149 -7.79 -65.63 -23.46
CA ASP A 149 -7.24 -65.42 -22.11
C ASP A 149 -7.64 -64.07 -21.46
N GLY A 150 -8.75 -63.48 -21.87
CA GLY A 150 -9.33 -62.29 -21.21
C GLY A 150 -8.97 -60.95 -21.85
N TYR A 151 -9.67 -59.90 -21.43
CA TYR A 151 -9.45 -58.53 -21.91
C TYR A 151 -8.21 -57.94 -21.22
N GLN A 152 -7.26 -57.44 -22.00
CA GLN A 152 -6.15 -56.65 -21.46
C GLN A 152 -6.61 -55.20 -21.27
N PHE A 153 -6.42 -54.64 -20.08
CA PHE A 153 -6.76 -53.25 -19.78
C PHE A 153 -5.50 -52.41 -19.53
N SER A 154 -5.55 -51.14 -19.90
CA SER A 154 -4.54 -50.14 -19.56
C SER A 154 -5.19 -49.00 -18.80
N GLU A 155 -4.50 -48.50 -17.79
CA GLU A 155 -4.89 -47.28 -17.11
C GLU A 155 -4.85 -46.07 -18.05
N VAL A 156 -5.90 -45.25 -17.98
CA VAL A 156 -5.97 -43.92 -18.57
C VAL A 156 -5.34 -42.96 -17.57
N ILE A 157 -4.06 -42.65 -17.79
CA ILE A 157 -3.25 -41.83 -16.87
C ILE A 157 -3.99 -40.54 -16.50
N GLY A 158 -4.05 -40.25 -15.20
CA GLY A 158 -4.68 -39.04 -14.69
C GLY A 158 -6.21 -39.07 -14.66
N SER A 159 -6.86 -40.18 -15.03
CA SER A 159 -8.32 -40.31 -14.94
C SER A 159 -8.71 -41.22 -13.79
N MET A 160 -9.50 -40.69 -12.86
CA MET A 160 -9.95 -41.38 -11.65
C MET A 160 -11.47 -41.55 -11.67
N GLN A 161 -11.94 -42.73 -11.28
CA GLN A 161 -13.34 -43.01 -11.02
C GLN A 161 -13.56 -43.14 -9.52
N SER A 162 -14.53 -42.41 -8.99
CA SER A 162 -14.92 -42.45 -7.58
C SER A 162 -16.43 -42.66 -7.45
N CYS A 163 -16.90 -42.70 -6.21
CA CYS A 163 -18.30 -42.85 -5.85
C CYS A 163 -19.20 -41.73 -6.40
N TYR A 164 -18.65 -40.54 -6.55
CA TYR A 164 -19.39 -39.38 -7.04
C TYR A 164 -18.67 -38.77 -8.25
N VAL A 165 -19.44 -38.19 -9.18
CA VAL A 165 -18.88 -37.52 -10.38
C VAL A 165 -18.00 -36.34 -9.97
N VAL A 166 -18.40 -35.59 -8.93
CA VAL A 166 -17.62 -34.47 -8.38
C VAL A 166 -16.25 -34.95 -7.94
N ASP A 167 -16.18 -36.02 -7.15
CA ASP A 167 -14.92 -36.56 -6.65
C ASP A 167 -14.09 -37.19 -7.78
N SER A 168 -14.74 -37.90 -8.71
CA SER A 168 -14.07 -38.44 -9.90
C SER A 168 -13.34 -37.36 -10.70
N VAL A 169 -13.99 -36.21 -10.91
CA VAL A 169 -13.38 -35.07 -11.62
C VAL A 169 -12.29 -34.43 -10.78
N LEU A 170 -12.53 -34.13 -9.51
CA LEU A 170 -11.57 -33.41 -8.67
C LEU A 170 -10.32 -34.24 -8.33
N LEU A 171 -10.45 -35.57 -8.27
CA LEU A 171 -9.32 -36.48 -8.06
C LEU A 171 -8.50 -36.74 -9.32
N SER A 172 -9.09 -36.51 -10.51
CA SER A 172 -8.40 -36.64 -11.79
C SER A 172 -7.39 -35.51 -12.02
N THR A 173 -6.42 -35.75 -12.90
CA THR A 173 -5.43 -34.79 -13.40
C THR A 173 -5.65 -34.53 -14.89
N LEU A 174 -4.90 -33.60 -15.47
CA LEU A 174 -4.97 -33.29 -16.91
C LEU A 174 -3.90 -34.02 -17.73
N GLU A 175 -3.14 -34.94 -17.15
CA GLU A 175 -2.02 -35.65 -17.81
C GLU A 175 -2.40 -36.27 -19.15
N CYS A 176 -3.56 -36.92 -19.23
CA CYS A 176 -4.06 -37.54 -20.45
C CYS A 176 -4.19 -36.53 -21.60
N TYR A 177 -4.53 -35.27 -21.29
CA TYR A 177 -4.86 -34.24 -22.26
C TYR A 177 -3.63 -33.67 -22.97
N TYR A 178 -2.44 -33.88 -22.40
CA TYR A 178 -1.15 -33.51 -23.00
C TYR A 178 -0.53 -34.65 -23.82
N SER A 179 -1.14 -35.84 -23.83
CA SER A 179 -0.62 -37.03 -24.50
C SER A 179 -1.45 -37.44 -25.71
N HIS A 180 -0.82 -37.49 -26.89
CA HIS A 180 -1.50 -37.91 -28.12
C HIS A 180 -2.09 -39.33 -28.01
N SER A 181 -1.38 -40.28 -27.40
CA SER A 181 -1.89 -41.64 -27.24
C SER A 181 -3.11 -41.67 -26.32
N CYS A 182 -3.12 -40.87 -25.25
CA CYS A 182 -4.22 -40.84 -24.30
C CYS A 182 -5.44 -40.07 -24.82
N VAL A 183 -5.24 -38.92 -25.48
CA VAL A 183 -6.33 -38.18 -26.15
C VAL A 183 -7.02 -39.03 -27.22
N SER A 184 -6.28 -39.90 -27.93
CA SER A 184 -6.89 -40.82 -28.90
C SER A 184 -7.89 -41.80 -28.28
N ILE A 185 -7.64 -42.21 -27.02
CA ILE A 185 -8.58 -43.01 -26.22
C ILE A 185 -9.84 -42.18 -25.98
N LEU A 186 -9.71 -40.93 -25.51
CA LEU A 186 -10.85 -40.03 -25.28
C LEU A 186 -11.69 -39.82 -26.56
N TYR A 187 -11.03 -39.61 -27.71
CA TYR A 187 -11.69 -39.43 -29.00
C TYR A 187 -12.56 -40.63 -29.41
N LYS A 188 -12.04 -41.85 -29.23
CA LYS A 188 -12.78 -43.10 -29.48
C LYS A 188 -14.08 -43.15 -28.65
N TYR A 189 -14.06 -42.65 -27.43
CA TYR A 189 -15.24 -42.66 -26.54
C TYR A 189 -16.24 -41.55 -26.85
N ILE A 190 -15.77 -40.34 -27.15
CA ILE A 190 -16.64 -39.21 -27.56
C ILE A 190 -17.40 -39.58 -28.85
N ASN A 191 -16.72 -40.18 -29.83
CA ASN A 191 -17.38 -40.61 -31.07
C ASN A 191 -18.37 -41.76 -30.85
N LYS A 192 -18.06 -42.70 -29.95
CA LYS A 192 -18.96 -43.81 -29.65
C LYS A 192 -20.24 -43.35 -28.97
N SER A 193 -20.16 -42.44 -28.00
CA SER A 193 -21.35 -41.88 -27.33
C SER A 193 -22.21 -41.03 -28.27
N MET A 194 -21.59 -40.27 -29.20
CA MET A 194 -22.31 -39.53 -30.25
C MET A 194 -23.03 -40.46 -31.24
N SER A 195 -22.49 -41.63 -31.58
CA SER A 195 -23.17 -42.57 -32.48
C SER A 195 -24.49 -43.14 -31.92
N ILE A 196 -24.69 -43.07 -30.60
CA ILE A 196 -25.90 -43.55 -29.90
C ILE A 196 -26.99 -42.45 -29.86
N ILE A 197 -26.59 -41.19 -30.05
CA ILE A 197 -27.45 -40.01 -29.88
C ILE A 197 -27.46 -39.29 -31.24
N ASP A 198 -28.45 -39.59 -32.09
CA ASP A 198 -28.68 -38.98 -33.40
C ASP A 198 -29.13 -37.51 -33.28
N ILE A 199 -28.34 -36.71 -32.56
CA ILE A 199 -28.52 -35.28 -32.39
C ILE A 199 -27.35 -34.66 -33.14
N GLY A 200 -27.65 -33.92 -34.21
CA GLY A 200 -26.69 -33.23 -35.08
C GLY A 200 -25.88 -32.14 -34.39
N LEU A 201 -25.15 -32.50 -33.34
CA LEU A 201 -24.14 -31.69 -32.69
C LEU A 201 -22.87 -31.77 -33.54
N SER A 202 -22.35 -30.60 -33.90
CA SER A 202 -21.06 -30.46 -34.58
C SER A 202 -20.01 -31.28 -33.82
N TYR A 203 -19.25 -32.11 -34.56
CA TYR A 203 -18.08 -32.82 -34.03
C TYR A 203 -17.27 -31.88 -33.12
N PHE A 204 -17.10 -32.25 -31.86
CA PHE A 204 -16.20 -31.52 -30.97
C PHE A 204 -14.79 -31.65 -31.54
N ASP A 205 -14.16 -30.52 -31.86
CA ASP A 205 -12.76 -30.48 -32.26
C ASP A 205 -11.89 -30.62 -31.01
N VAL A 206 -11.50 -31.87 -30.71
CA VAL A 206 -10.68 -32.19 -29.53
C VAL A 206 -9.23 -31.90 -29.86
N ASN A 207 -8.72 -30.78 -29.34
CA ASN A 207 -7.33 -30.40 -29.46
C ASN A 207 -6.52 -30.90 -28.25
N ILE A 208 -5.29 -31.37 -28.51
CA ILE A 208 -4.34 -31.75 -27.46
C ILE A 208 -3.88 -30.48 -26.75
N LEU A 209 -3.80 -30.51 -25.42
CA LEU A 209 -3.22 -29.40 -24.66
C LEU A 209 -1.73 -29.32 -24.95
N VAL A 210 -1.26 -28.12 -25.32
CA VAL A 210 0.16 -27.85 -25.51
C VAL A 210 0.72 -27.41 -24.17
N ASN A 211 1.78 -28.09 -23.71
CA ASN A 211 2.52 -27.66 -22.54
C ASN A 211 3.33 -26.41 -22.91
N ASP A 212 2.77 -25.22 -22.68
CA ASP A 212 3.49 -23.98 -22.87
C ASP A 212 4.42 -23.74 -21.66
N SER A 213 5.72 -23.72 -21.92
CA SER A 213 6.76 -23.45 -20.93
C SER A 213 6.66 -22.07 -20.24
N ALA A 214 5.79 -21.18 -20.72
CA ALA A 214 5.61 -19.83 -20.18
C ALA A 214 4.74 -19.78 -18.90
N SER A 215 3.80 -20.71 -18.69
CA SER A 215 3.06 -20.81 -17.43
C SER A 215 2.45 -22.19 -17.29
N THR A 216 2.90 -22.93 -16.29
CA THR A 216 2.03 -23.93 -15.66
C THR A 216 2.32 -23.89 -14.17
N ARG A 217 1.74 -22.89 -13.48
CA ARG A 217 1.54 -22.96 -12.02
C ARG A 217 1.01 -24.34 -11.63
N PHE A 218 0.25 -24.97 -12.53
CA PHE A 218 -0.23 -26.35 -12.44
C PHE A 218 0.39 -27.26 -13.51
N PRO A 219 1.45 -28.03 -13.17
CA PRO A 219 1.96 -29.10 -14.03
C PRO A 219 0.85 -30.11 -14.41
N PRO A 220 0.98 -30.87 -15.52
CA PRO A 220 -0.06 -31.79 -15.99
C PRO A 220 -0.58 -32.79 -14.94
N ASN A 221 0.29 -33.24 -14.04
CA ASN A 221 -0.02 -34.18 -12.94
C ASN A 221 -0.67 -33.53 -11.71
N THR A 222 -1.01 -32.25 -11.79
CA THR A 222 -1.76 -31.56 -10.74
C THR A 222 -3.21 -32.04 -10.74
N SER A 223 -3.74 -32.34 -9.55
CA SER A 223 -5.15 -32.69 -9.41
C SER A 223 -6.05 -31.51 -9.82
N LEU A 224 -7.16 -31.82 -10.49
CA LEU A 224 -8.19 -30.86 -10.83
C LEU A 224 -8.78 -30.21 -9.57
N SER A 225 -8.80 -30.89 -8.43
CA SER A 225 -9.14 -30.30 -7.12
C SER A 225 -8.29 -29.06 -6.83
N THR A 226 -6.95 -29.18 -6.96
CA THR A 226 -6.03 -28.06 -6.74
C THR A 226 -6.26 -26.92 -7.73
N ILE A 227 -6.46 -27.25 -9.01
CA ILE A 227 -6.67 -26.27 -10.08
C ILE A 227 -8.00 -25.53 -9.87
N VAL A 228 -9.09 -26.26 -9.64
CA VAL A 228 -10.45 -25.73 -9.42
C VAL A 228 -10.51 -24.88 -8.16
N LYS A 229 -9.91 -25.32 -7.04
CA LYS A 229 -9.83 -24.52 -5.81
C LYS A 229 -9.08 -23.20 -6.00
N ALA A 230 -8.17 -23.15 -6.97
CA ALA A 230 -7.50 -21.92 -7.39
C ALA A 230 -8.24 -21.16 -8.51
N LEU A 231 -9.56 -21.39 -8.67
CA LEU A 231 -10.43 -20.79 -9.70
C LEU A 231 -10.00 -21.08 -11.14
N LEU A 232 -9.19 -22.11 -11.35
CA LEU A 232 -8.52 -22.40 -12.63
C LEU A 232 -7.67 -21.23 -13.14
N ILE A 233 -7.12 -20.40 -12.24
CA ILE A 233 -6.30 -19.24 -12.62
C ILE A 233 -4.82 -19.61 -12.52
N GLU A 234 -4.13 -19.50 -13.65
CA GLU A 234 -2.67 -19.60 -13.77
C GLU A 234 -2.01 -18.36 -13.18
N GLU A 235 -2.43 -17.17 -13.63
CA GLU A 235 -1.83 -15.89 -13.26
C GLU A 235 -2.88 -14.77 -13.12
N TRP A 236 -2.68 -13.89 -12.14
CA TRP A 236 -3.42 -12.65 -11.99
C TRP A 236 -2.60 -11.49 -12.55
N ASN A 237 -2.89 -11.06 -13.78
CA ASN A 237 -2.23 -9.90 -14.35
C ASN A 237 -2.93 -8.62 -13.90
N GLN A 238 -2.16 -7.69 -13.34
CA GLN A 238 -2.67 -6.42 -12.82
C GLN A 238 -1.87 -5.26 -13.39
N VAL A 239 -2.57 -4.21 -13.79
CA VAL A 239 -1.99 -2.97 -14.29
C VAL A 239 -2.60 -1.81 -13.51
N PHE A 240 -1.74 -0.94 -12.98
CA PHE A 240 -2.14 0.27 -12.27
C PHE A 240 -1.69 1.50 -13.04
N SER A 241 -2.54 2.52 -13.10
CA SER A 241 -2.23 3.79 -13.76
C SER A 241 -2.28 4.93 -12.76
N PHE A 242 -1.09 5.38 -12.34
CA PHE A 242 -0.99 6.53 -11.43
C PHE A 242 -1.53 7.81 -12.08
N ASP A 243 -1.30 7.99 -13.38
CA ASP A 243 -1.78 9.15 -14.13
C ASP A 243 -3.31 9.22 -14.12
N GLN A 244 -3.99 8.10 -14.38
CA GLN A 244 -5.44 8.03 -14.32
C GLN A 244 -5.97 8.25 -12.90
N TYR A 245 -5.27 7.74 -11.87
CA TYR A 245 -5.60 8.04 -10.49
C TYR A 245 -5.46 9.55 -10.18
N TYR A 246 -4.38 10.18 -10.64
CA TYR A 246 -4.13 11.61 -10.45
C TYR A 246 -5.23 12.46 -11.11
N GLU A 247 -5.64 12.09 -12.33
CA GLU A 247 -6.76 12.72 -13.03
C GLU A 247 -8.09 12.59 -12.27
N GLN A 248 -8.37 11.44 -11.64
CA GLN A 248 -9.57 11.25 -10.82
C GLN A 248 -9.51 12.02 -9.48
N CYS A 249 -8.34 12.04 -8.83
CA CYS A 249 -8.13 12.85 -7.63
C CYS A 249 -8.22 14.36 -7.94
N ALA A 250 -7.75 14.78 -9.12
CA ALA A 250 -7.78 16.15 -9.65
C ALA A 250 -7.53 17.20 -8.54
N PRO A 251 -6.29 17.34 -8.05
CA PRO A 251 -6.02 18.15 -6.86
C PRO A 251 -6.50 19.58 -7.05
N SER A 252 -7.35 20.04 -6.13
CA SER A 252 -7.89 21.40 -6.15
C SER A 252 -6.81 22.46 -5.89
N LYS A 253 -5.89 22.12 -4.97
CA LYS A 253 -4.74 22.94 -4.57
C LYS A 253 -3.64 22.08 -3.98
N CYS A 254 -2.40 22.47 -4.21
CA CYS A 254 -1.22 21.97 -3.52
C CYS A 254 -0.59 23.08 -2.69
N THR A 255 -0.11 22.71 -1.50
CA THR A 255 0.58 23.63 -0.60
C THR A 255 1.84 23.00 -0.06
N TYR A 256 2.91 23.77 0.05
CA TYR A 256 4.08 23.37 0.81
C TYR A 256 4.51 24.48 1.76
N SER A 257 5.11 24.09 2.88
CA SER A 257 5.63 25.02 3.87
C SER A 257 7.14 25.21 3.69
N GLN A 258 7.59 26.44 3.83
CA GLN A 258 9.00 26.81 3.81
C GLN A 258 9.32 27.71 5.01
N GLU A 259 10.45 27.45 5.64
CA GLU A 259 10.98 28.30 6.71
C GLU A 259 11.74 29.49 6.12
N ILE A 260 11.34 30.70 6.52
CA ILE A 260 12.01 31.93 6.11
C ILE A 260 12.33 32.77 7.36
N HIS A 261 13.53 33.32 7.40
CA HIS A 261 13.95 34.30 8.41
C HIS A 261 13.56 35.71 7.94
N THR A 262 12.44 36.24 8.43
CA THR A 262 12.04 37.64 8.20
C THR A 262 11.76 38.36 9.52
N THR A 263 12.11 39.65 9.58
CA THR A 263 11.83 40.52 10.73
C THR A 263 10.33 40.77 10.91
N ASP A 264 9.79 40.43 12.09
CA ASP A 264 8.38 40.58 12.44
C ASP A 264 7.96 42.07 12.57
N PHE A 265 6.72 42.39 12.19
CA PHE A 265 6.12 43.72 12.37
C PHE A 265 6.03 44.11 13.85
N LEU A 266 5.73 43.16 14.74
CA LEU A 266 5.84 43.36 16.19
C LEU A 266 7.29 43.67 16.60
N GLY A 267 8.27 43.03 15.95
CA GLY A 267 9.69 43.33 16.11
C GLY A 267 10.04 44.77 15.73
N ILE A 268 9.44 45.30 14.64
CA ILE A 268 9.61 46.71 14.23
C ILE A 268 9.05 47.66 15.30
N ILE A 269 7.85 47.38 15.84
CA ILE A 269 7.24 48.21 16.90
C ILE A 269 8.09 48.18 18.17
N ILE A 270 8.53 47.00 18.61
CA ILE A 270 9.40 46.84 19.78
C ILE A 270 10.73 47.56 19.56
N PHE A 271 11.30 47.50 18.35
CA PHE A 271 12.51 48.22 17.98
C PHE A 271 12.32 49.74 18.05
N VAL A 272 11.21 50.27 17.52
CA VAL A 272 10.88 51.71 17.58
C VAL A 272 10.70 52.19 19.01
N ILE A 273 9.95 51.46 19.85
CA ILE A 273 9.77 51.79 21.28
C ILE A 273 11.12 51.74 22.01
N SER A 274 11.93 50.72 21.74
CA SER A 274 13.27 50.57 22.34
C SER A 274 14.23 51.67 21.90
N ILE A 275 14.16 52.12 20.65
CA ILE A 275 14.93 53.26 20.13
C ILE A 275 14.49 54.54 20.82
N ILE A 276 13.20 54.85 20.91
CA ILE A 276 12.74 56.11 21.51
C ILE A 276 13.15 56.20 22.98
N GLY A 277 12.93 55.12 23.74
CA GLY A 277 13.33 55.05 25.15
C GLY A 277 14.84 55.06 25.35
N GLY A 278 15.57 54.28 24.54
CA GLY A 278 17.03 54.17 24.58
C GLY A 278 17.75 55.44 24.09
N LEU A 279 17.18 56.16 23.11
CA LEU A 279 17.75 57.38 22.54
C LEU A 279 17.73 58.53 23.54
N ILE A 280 16.64 58.73 24.27
CA ILE A 280 16.55 59.79 25.29
C ILE A 280 17.56 59.56 26.41
N ALA A 281 17.66 58.32 26.90
CA ALA A 281 18.63 57.96 27.93
C ALA A 281 20.07 57.96 27.41
N GLY A 282 20.29 57.46 26.19
CA GLY A 282 21.57 57.41 25.50
C GLY A 282 22.14 58.79 25.22
N VAL A 283 21.31 59.74 24.78
CA VAL A 283 21.71 61.14 24.59
C VAL A 283 22.16 61.76 25.91
N ARG A 284 21.46 61.50 27.03
CA ARG A 284 21.89 61.97 28.35
C ARG A 284 23.22 61.35 28.78
N LEU A 285 23.43 60.07 28.48
CA LEU A 285 24.67 59.35 28.76
C LEU A 285 25.85 59.91 27.94
N ILE A 286 25.67 60.03 26.62
CA ILE A 286 26.68 60.56 25.69
C ILE A 286 26.99 62.03 26.03
N ALA A 287 25.98 62.86 26.28
CA ALA A 287 26.21 64.25 26.67
C ALA A 287 27.03 64.35 27.97
N SER A 288 26.72 63.53 28.98
CA SER A 288 27.46 63.53 30.25
C SER A 288 28.91 63.03 30.09
N LEU A 289 29.15 62.06 29.19
CA LEU A 289 30.49 61.60 28.81
C LEU A 289 31.26 62.68 28.05
N LEU A 290 30.65 63.30 27.03
CA LEU A 290 31.28 64.34 26.22
C LEU A 290 31.67 65.55 27.08
N ILE A 291 30.81 65.99 28.00
CA ILE A 291 31.12 67.11 28.90
C ILE A 291 32.34 66.79 29.77
N LYS A 292 32.39 65.60 30.37
CA LYS A 292 33.54 65.18 31.21
C LYS A 292 34.81 65.02 30.38
N MET A 293 34.71 64.45 29.18
CA MET A 293 35.84 64.28 28.26
C MET A 293 36.39 65.62 27.79
N ILE A 294 35.52 66.56 27.42
CA ILE A 294 35.91 67.92 27.02
C ILE A 294 36.57 68.65 28.20
N ALA A 295 36.02 68.54 29.41
CA ALA A 295 36.60 69.15 30.61
C ALA A 295 38.04 68.65 30.87
N VAL A 296 38.26 67.33 30.79
CA VAL A 296 39.60 66.73 30.95
C VAL A 296 40.56 67.14 29.82
N LEU A 297 40.09 67.14 28.57
CA LEU A 297 40.91 67.58 27.43
C LEU A 297 41.29 69.06 27.53
N TRP A 298 40.39 69.90 28.04
CA TRP A 298 40.63 71.31 28.27
C TRP A 298 41.67 71.54 29.38
N GLU A 299 41.62 70.74 30.44
CA GLU A 299 42.58 70.75 31.55
C GLU A 299 43.98 70.28 31.12
N ILE A 300 44.07 69.30 30.21
CA ILE A 300 45.34 68.86 29.59
C ILE A 300 45.92 69.97 28.69
N LYS A 301 45.08 70.71 27.96
CA LYS A 301 45.50 71.81 27.07
C LYS A 301 45.97 73.06 27.84
N ARG A 302 45.51 73.25 29.08
CA ARG A 302 45.82 74.42 29.94
C ARG A 302 47.18 74.38 30.65
N ARG A 303 47.98 73.32 30.50
CA ARG A 303 49.34 73.31 31.09
C ARG A 303 50.26 74.27 30.31
N PRO A 304 50.96 75.23 30.97
CA PRO A 304 51.82 76.18 30.27
C PRO A 304 53.01 75.47 29.62
N LYS A 305 53.28 75.78 28.34
CA LYS A 305 54.47 75.30 27.63
C LYS A 305 55.69 76.11 28.08
N ILE A 306 56.66 75.44 28.69
CA ILE A 306 58.02 75.98 28.86
C ILE A 306 58.69 76.00 27.45
N PRO A 307 59.38 77.08 27.03
CA PRO A 307 59.93 77.16 25.68
C PRO A 307 61.34 76.56 25.54
N GLN A 308 61.61 76.03 24.32
CA GLN A 308 62.86 75.65 23.62
C GLN A 308 62.86 74.18 23.19
N GLN A 309 63.24 73.73 21.98
CA GLN A 309 63.58 74.30 20.66
C GLN A 309 63.37 73.14 19.62
N PRO A 310 63.46 73.35 18.30
CA PRO A 310 62.86 72.45 17.30
C PRO A 310 63.78 71.31 16.85
N THR A 311 63.22 70.12 16.58
CA THR A 311 63.48 69.34 15.35
C THR A 311 62.64 68.05 15.27
N SER A 312 62.03 67.89 14.09
CA SER A 312 61.73 66.64 13.36
C SER A 312 61.35 65.36 14.13
N SER A 313 60.04 65.11 14.19
CA SER A 313 59.33 63.89 13.75
C SER A 313 58.02 63.84 14.53
N ILE A 314 56.89 63.91 13.83
CA ILE A 314 55.56 63.84 14.45
C ILE A 314 55.38 62.38 14.89
N SER A 315 55.81 62.11 16.12
CA SER A 315 55.90 60.75 16.63
C SER A 315 54.52 60.16 16.91
N PHE A 316 54.21 59.07 16.22
CA PHE A 316 53.15 58.11 16.53
C PHE A 316 53.13 57.72 18.04
N SER A 317 54.25 57.86 18.75
CA SER A 317 54.35 57.59 20.20
C SER A 317 53.56 58.59 21.07
N ARG A 318 53.39 59.85 20.64
CA ARG A 318 52.57 60.84 21.37
C ARG A 318 51.08 60.51 21.28
N ILE A 319 50.62 60.06 20.12
CA ILE A 319 49.24 59.62 19.87
C ILE A 319 48.95 58.31 20.62
N LYS A 320 49.88 57.35 20.57
CA LYS A 320 49.78 56.08 21.32
C LYS A 320 49.71 56.32 22.83
N GLN A 321 50.47 57.27 23.37
CA GLN A 321 50.40 57.66 24.78
C GLN A 321 49.11 58.40 25.15
N THR A 322 48.52 59.19 24.25
CA THR A 322 47.22 59.83 24.49
C THR A 322 46.07 58.82 24.43
N ILE A 323 46.08 57.92 23.44
CA ILE A 323 45.11 56.83 23.31
C ILE A 323 45.16 55.89 24.52
N PHE A 324 46.35 55.48 24.98
CA PHE A 324 46.48 54.60 26.13
C PHE A 324 46.02 55.28 27.44
N LYS A 325 46.24 56.60 27.58
CA LYS A 325 45.70 57.38 28.69
C LYS A 325 44.17 57.50 28.62
N LEU A 326 43.61 57.70 27.43
CA LEU A 326 42.15 57.70 27.21
C LEU A 326 41.52 56.34 27.57
N ILE A 327 42.11 55.24 27.09
CA ILE A 327 41.66 53.86 27.38
C ILE A 327 41.72 53.58 28.88
N LYS A 328 42.74 54.07 29.60
CA LYS A 328 42.87 53.91 31.04
C LYS A 328 41.90 54.79 31.85
N LEU A 329 41.46 55.93 31.29
CA LEU A 329 40.53 56.88 31.93
C LEU A 329 39.06 56.49 31.75
N LEU A 330 38.75 55.80 30.65
CA LEU A 330 37.41 55.31 30.31
C LEU A 330 36.74 54.49 31.43
N PRO A 331 37.38 53.46 32.02
CA PRO A 331 36.75 52.68 33.09
C PRO A 331 36.47 53.52 34.34
N THR A 332 37.34 54.47 34.67
CA THR A 332 37.19 55.35 35.85
C THR A 332 36.04 56.35 35.67
N ILE A 333 35.84 56.86 34.46
CA ILE A 333 34.70 57.72 34.11
C ILE A 333 33.42 56.90 34.10
N LEU A 334 33.45 55.68 33.54
CA LEU A 334 32.30 54.78 33.45
C LEU A 334 31.78 54.38 34.84
N PHE A 335 32.68 54.07 35.78
CA PHE A 335 32.34 53.65 37.14
C PHE A 335 31.73 54.79 37.98
N ASN A 336 32.04 56.04 37.63
CA ASN A 336 31.57 57.28 38.28
C ASN A 336 30.47 58.01 37.48
N LEU A 337 29.87 57.34 36.49
CA LEU A 337 28.70 57.87 35.78
C LEU A 337 27.52 57.95 36.74
N ASN A 338 26.84 59.08 36.69
CA ASN A 338 25.58 59.31 37.38
C ASN A 338 24.63 60.01 36.40
N ILE A 339 23.73 59.24 35.80
CA ILE A 339 22.74 59.74 34.84
C ILE A 339 21.56 60.40 35.58
N PHE A 340 21.28 59.94 36.81
CA PHE A 340 20.17 60.43 37.62
C PHE A 340 20.67 61.49 38.61
N SER A 341 20.52 62.76 38.22
CA SER A 341 20.91 63.90 39.06
C SER A 341 19.99 64.06 40.28
N ARG A 342 20.43 64.80 41.30
CA ARG A 342 19.66 65.10 42.53
C ARG A 342 18.26 65.68 42.26
N ARG A 343 18.08 66.41 41.15
CA ARG A 343 16.78 66.97 40.74
C ARG A 343 15.72 65.88 40.50
N THR A 344 16.14 64.65 40.19
CA THR A 344 15.27 63.50 39.90
C THR A 344 14.68 62.88 41.17
N PHE A 345 15.32 63.07 42.33
CA PHE A 345 14.94 62.41 43.59
C PHE A 345 14.13 63.31 44.54
N GLY A 346 13.85 64.57 44.16
CA GLY A 346 13.13 65.54 44.99
C GLY A 346 13.98 66.19 46.09
N GLY A 347 13.55 67.35 46.59
CA GLY A 347 14.35 68.22 47.47
C GLY A 347 14.70 67.64 48.84
N HIS A 348 14.05 66.55 49.25
CA HIS A 348 14.18 65.95 50.59
C HIS A 348 15.41 65.05 50.78
N PHE A 349 16.16 64.75 49.71
CA PHE A 349 17.35 63.90 49.81
C PHE A 349 18.63 64.72 50.07
N HIS A 350 19.37 64.33 51.12
CA HIS A 350 20.73 64.82 51.37
C HIS A 350 21.66 64.52 50.19
N SER A 351 22.58 65.46 49.92
CA SER A 351 23.46 65.47 48.73
C SER A 351 24.21 64.16 48.49
N ASP A 352 24.73 63.54 49.55
CA ASP A 352 25.58 62.35 49.43
C ASP A 352 24.76 61.08 49.19
N LYS A 353 23.58 60.96 49.82
CA LYS A 353 22.66 59.85 49.57
C LYS A 353 22.09 59.90 48.15
N ALA A 354 21.74 61.09 47.66
CA ALA A 354 21.26 61.28 46.29
C ALA A 354 22.32 60.90 45.23
N LYS A 355 23.60 61.17 45.50
CA LYS A 355 24.71 60.79 44.62
C LYS A 355 24.89 59.27 44.58
N TYR A 356 24.84 58.60 45.74
CA TYR A 356 24.96 57.14 45.84
C TYR A 356 23.82 56.42 45.13
N PHE A 357 22.56 56.80 45.40
CA PHE A 357 21.40 56.21 44.72
C PHE A 357 21.41 56.47 43.22
N GLY A 358 21.79 57.67 42.77
CA GLY A 358 21.93 57.96 41.34
C GLY A 358 22.97 57.08 40.63
N GLN A 359 24.12 56.82 41.27
CA GLN A 359 25.15 55.92 40.74
C GLN A 359 24.65 54.46 40.70
N LEU A 360 23.97 53.99 41.75
CA LEU A 360 23.41 52.63 41.80
C LEU A 360 22.32 52.42 40.75
N SER A 361 21.38 53.37 40.62
CA SER A 361 20.35 53.34 39.59
C SER A 361 20.93 53.41 38.17
N THR A 362 22.03 54.15 37.98
CA THR A 362 22.75 54.20 36.70
C THR A 362 23.34 52.83 36.33
N ARG A 363 23.96 52.13 37.29
CA ARG A 363 24.52 50.78 37.08
C ARG A 363 23.43 49.76 36.76
N LEU A 364 22.36 49.76 37.55
CA LEU A 364 21.23 48.86 37.35
C LEU A 364 20.59 49.09 35.97
N TYR A 365 20.40 50.35 35.57
CA TYR A 365 19.86 50.70 34.26
C TYR A 365 20.73 50.20 33.11
N ILE A 366 22.05 50.39 33.17
CA ILE A 366 22.98 49.94 32.12
C ILE A 366 22.97 48.41 32.01
N ILE A 367 22.97 47.70 33.13
CA ILE A 367 22.90 46.22 33.15
C ILE A 367 21.58 45.74 32.52
N LEU A 368 20.45 46.31 32.94
CA LEU A 368 19.14 45.97 32.38
C LEU A 368 19.06 46.27 30.89
N LEU A 369 19.61 47.40 30.44
CA LEU A 369 19.62 47.77 29.02
C LEU A 369 20.45 46.79 28.17
N ILE A 370 21.60 46.35 28.68
CA ILE A 370 22.44 45.36 27.97
C ILE A 370 21.71 44.01 27.91
N ILE A 371 21.11 43.56 29.00
CA ILE A 371 20.35 42.30 29.06
C ILE A 371 19.16 42.33 28.10
N THR A 372 18.38 43.41 28.07
CA THR A 372 17.23 43.52 27.17
C THR A 372 17.66 43.55 25.71
N MET A 373 18.76 44.24 25.38
CA MET A 373 19.33 44.22 24.03
C MET A 373 19.77 42.82 23.62
N ILE A 374 20.45 42.07 24.51
CA ILE A 374 20.86 40.69 24.23
C ILE A 374 19.62 39.80 23.99
N ILE A 375 18.61 39.86 24.87
CA ILE A 375 17.38 39.08 24.73
C ILE A 375 16.67 39.41 23.40
N LEU A 376 16.54 40.69 23.06
CA LEU A 376 15.92 41.12 21.80
C LEU A 376 16.71 40.65 20.57
N THR A 377 18.04 40.69 20.61
CA THR A 377 18.86 40.18 19.51
C THR A 377 18.72 38.67 19.35
N LEU A 378 18.76 37.91 20.45
CA LEU A 378 18.58 36.46 20.43
C LEU A 378 17.18 36.08 19.94
N TYR A 379 16.14 36.77 20.39
CA TYR A 379 14.76 36.55 19.95
C TYR A 379 14.60 36.76 18.44
N ASN A 380 15.14 37.85 17.90
CA ASN A 380 15.08 38.13 16.45
C ASN A 380 15.92 37.16 15.61
N VAL A 381 17.00 36.61 16.15
CA VAL A 381 17.85 35.62 15.45
C VAL A 381 17.22 34.24 15.45
N ILE A 382 16.54 33.85 16.53
CA ILE A 382 16.00 32.50 16.71
C ILE A 382 14.65 32.31 16.01
N GLN A 383 13.84 33.36 15.88
CA GLN A 383 12.49 33.21 15.37
C GLN A 383 12.44 33.11 13.83
N SER A 384 12.30 31.88 13.33
CA SER A 384 11.91 31.60 11.94
C SER A 384 10.38 31.65 11.79
N ARG A 385 9.90 31.99 10.59
CA ARG A 385 8.46 31.95 10.26
C ARG A 385 8.23 30.93 9.16
N ILE A 386 7.16 30.15 9.31
CA ILE A 386 6.68 29.24 8.28
C ILE A 386 5.79 30.03 7.32
N ILE A 387 6.12 30.02 6.03
CA ILE A 387 5.27 30.56 4.97
C ILE A 387 4.71 29.38 4.16
N ILE A 388 3.42 29.44 3.85
CA ILE A 388 2.74 28.45 3.02
C ILE A 388 2.65 28.99 1.60
N LYS A 389 3.17 28.23 0.63
CA LYS A 389 2.99 28.50 -0.80
C LYS A 389 1.80 27.70 -1.31
N ILE A 390 1.04 28.25 -2.24
CA ILE A 390 -0.20 27.67 -2.77
C ILE A 390 -0.10 27.60 -4.29
N PHE A 391 -0.47 26.45 -4.85
CA PHE A 391 -0.56 26.18 -6.28
C PHE A 391 -1.96 25.66 -6.57
N ASP A 392 -2.72 26.41 -7.38
CA ASP A 392 -4.08 26.06 -7.73
C ASP A 392 -4.09 25.09 -8.92
N LYS A 393 -4.83 23.98 -8.80
CA LYS A 393 -5.03 22.97 -9.86
C LYS A 393 -3.73 22.59 -10.62
N PRO A 394 -2.72 22.05 -9.92
CA PRO A 394 -1.48 21.66 -10.59
C PRO A 394 -1.73 20.46 -11.51
N ASP A 395 -0.99 20.46 -12.62
CA ASP A 395 -0.85 19.29 -13.48
C ASP A 395 0.14 18.29 -12.86
N ILE A 396 0.14 17.04 -13.36
CA ILE A 396 0.95 15.95 -12.82
C ILE A 396 2.46 16.27 -12.87
N ASP A 397 2.93 16.92 -13.95
CA ASP A 397 4.33 17.34 -14.08
C ASP A 397 4.72 18.37 -13.00
N ILE A 398 3.82 19.32 -12.73
CA ILE A 398 4.02 20.31 -11.67
C ILE A 398 4.04 19.62 -10.31
N TYR A 399 3.12 18.69 -10.05
CA TYR A 399 3.11 17.90 -8.83
C TYR A 399 4.41 17.11 -8.66
N ASN A 400 4.88 16.43 -9.69
CA ASN A 400 6.13 15.66 -9.64
C ASN A 400 7.34 16.57 -9.35
N SER A 401 7.40 17.75 -9.98
CA SER A 401 8.45 18.73 -9.68
C SER A 401 8.44 19.24 -8.23
N LEU A 402 7.24 19.47 -7.67
CA LEU A 402 7.06 19.90 -6.29
C LEU A 402 7.39 18.76 -5.32
N LEU A 403 7.03 17.53 -5.65
CA LEU A 403 7.31 16.35 -4.84
C LEU A 403 8.81 16.10 -4.72
N LEU A 404 9.58 16.28 -5.79
CA LEU A 404 11.04 16.16 -5.78
C LEU A 404 11.73 17.19 -4.88
N THR A 405 11.17 18.39 -4.77
CA THR A 405 11.81 19.51 -4.06
C THR A 405 11.31 19.66 -2.62
N HIS A 406 10.06 19.28 -2.35
CA HIS A 406 9.32 19.59 -1.12
C HIS A 406 8.53 18.39 -0.58
N SER A 407 9.01 17.15 -0.78
CA SER A 407 8.33 15.91 -0.39
C SER A 407 7.71 15.93 1.01
N ASP A 408 8.46 16.45 1.99
CA ASP A 408 8.12 16.32 3.41
C ASP A 408 6.99 17.27 3.85
N THR A 409 6.79 18.37 3.12
CA THR A 409 5.82 19.41 3.47
C THR A 409 4.75 19.63 2.42
N LEU A 410 4.84 18.96 1.27
CA LEU A 410 3.88 19.05 0.18
C LEU A 410 2.56 18.35 0.57
N GLN A 411 1.46 19.09 0.45
CA GLN A 411 0.11 18.58 0.65
C GLN A 411 -0.77 19.02 -0.52
N CYS A 412 -1.27 18.04 -1.26
CA CYS A 412 -2.12 18.23 -2.43
C CYS A 412 -3.49 17.64 -2.16
N ARG A 413 -4.51 18.48 -1.99
CA ARG A 413 -5.84 18.02 -1.61
C ARG A 413 -6.65 17.64 -2.84
N CYS A 414 -7.10 16.39 -2.91
CA CYS A 414 -7.96 15.92 -3.99
C CYS A 414 -9.27 16.72 -4.03
N SER A 415 -9.81 16.94 -5.24
CA SER A 415 -11.15 17.51 -5.40
C SER A 415 -12.22 16.46 -5.11
N SER A 416 -12.00 15.21 -5.54
CA SER A 416 -12.78 14.04 -5.13
C SER A 416 -11.98 13.20 -4.15
N ILE A 417 -12.55 12.89 -3.00
CA ILE A 417 -11.92 12.02 -1.99
C ILE A 417 -12.08 10.52 -2.32
N SER A 418 -12.86 10.20 -3.35
CA SER A 418 -13.28 8.85 -3.71
C SER A 418 -13.08 8.66 -5.21
N SER A 419 -12.19 7.76 -5.58
CA SER A 419 -11.89 7.43 -6.99
C SER A 419 -12.20 5.96 -7.23
N THR A 420 -13.03 5.67 -8.22
CA THR A 420 -13.47 4.30 -8.53
C THR A 420 -12.33 3.50 -9.16
N TYR A 421 -12.08 2.26 -8.71
CA TYR A 421 -10.93 1.46 -9.14
C TYR A 421 -10.89 1.23 -10.65
N ASN A 422 -12.05 1.09 -11.32
CA ASN A 422 -12.15 0.85 -12.76
C ASN A 422 -11.44 1.90 -13.64
N TYR A 423 -11.17 3.10 -13.12
CA TYR A 423 -10.47 4.15 -13.86
C TYR A 423 -8.97 3.95 -13.93
N PHE A 424 -8.37 3.25 -12.97
CA PHE A 424 -6.91 3.17 -12.82
C PHE A 424 -6.38 1.79 -12.41
N VAL A 425 -7.26 0.80 -12.25
CA VAL A 425 -6.90 -0.60 -12.00
C VAL A 425 -7.52 -1.50 -13.06
N GLN A 426 -6.68 -2.27 -13.74
CA GLN A 426 -7.10 -3.32 -14.64
C GLN A 426 -6.59 -4.67 -14.12
N ILE A 427 -7.52 -5.63 -13.97
CA ILE A 427 -7.21 -7.00 -13.56
C ILE A 427 -7.61 -7.93 -14.71
N GLN A 428 -6.67 -8.73 -15.18
CA GLN A 428 -6.87 -9.69 -16.25
C GLN A 428 -6.37 -11.08 -15.81
N PRO A 429 -7.27 -11.99 -15.44
CA PRO A 429 -6.89 -13.35 -15.09
C PRO A 429 -6.49 -14.12 -16.35
N VAL A 430 -5.46 -14.95 -16.24
CA VAL A 430 -5.11 -15.98 -17.21
C VAL A 430 -5.63 -17.30 -16.65
N PHE A 431 -6.60 -17.91 -17.34
CA PHE A 431 -7.14 -19.21 -16.97
C PHE A 431 -6.28 -20.34 -17.52
N HIS A 432 -6.34 -21.50 -16.85
CA HIS A 432 -5.70 -22.76 -17.26
C HIS A 432 -6.33 -23.35 -18.53
#